data_AF-A6ER45-F1
#
_entry.id   AF-A6ER45-F1
#
_cell.length_a   1.000
_cell.length_b   1.000
_cell.length_c   1.000
_cell.angle_alpha   90.00
_cell.angle_beta   90.00
_cell.angle_gamma   90.00
#
_symmetry.space_group_name_H-M   'P 1'
#
loop_
_entity.id
_entity.type
_entity.pdbx_description
1 polymer ?
#
loop_
_entity_poly.entity_id
_entity_poly.type
_entity_poly.pdbx_seq_one_letter_code
_entity_poly.pdbx_strand_id
1 'polypeptide(L)' 'MNYQIKPRTSDVLLTIYIVLTLFYRLKFENEAGVSAIQSLVIGLCLIAMPWALIKLKILNPDYFNLLNPKNSKQ' A
#
# COMPACT_ATOMS: atom_id res chain seq x y z
N MET A 1 7.63 17.71 16.18
CA MET A 1 6.63 16.69 16.56
C MET A 1 6.81 15.50 15.63
N ASN A 2 7.29 14.37 16.15
CA ASN A 2 7.52 13.16 15.37
C ASN A 2 6.18 12.46 15.09
N TYR A 3 5.51 12.78 13.99
CA TYR A 3 4.31 12.08 13.51
C TYR A 3 4.68 10.71 12.92
N GLN A 4 5.31 9.87 13.72
CA GLN A 4 5.60 8.49 13.34
C GLN A 4 4.36 7.67 13.67
N ILE A 5 3.57 7.34 12.64
CA ILE A 5 2.43 6.44 12.77
C ILE A 5 2.96 5.07 13.22
N LYS A 6 2.30 4.47 14.22
CA LYS A 6 2.69 3.16 14.74
C LYS A 6 2.79 2.13 13.59
N PRO A 7 3.79 1.22 13.63
CA PRO A 7 4.05 0.26 12.56
C PRO A 7 2.88 -0.66 12.20
N ARG A 8 1.94 -0.90 13.13
CA ARG A 8 0.70 -1.65 12.85
C ARG A 8 -0.28 -0.89 11.96
N THR A 9 -0.42 0.41 12.16
CA THR A 9 -1.39 1.22 11.41
C THR A 9 -0.92 1.43 9.99
N SER A 10 0.40 1.59 9.76
CA SER A 10 0.98 1.66 8.41
C SER A 10 0.77 0.36 7.62
N ASP A 11 0.90 -0.81 8.26
CA ASP A 11 0.67 -2.11 7.62
C ASP A 11 -0.80 -2.31 7.20
N VAL A 12 -1.74 -1.96 8.08
CA VAL A 12 -3.18 -1.99 7.77
C VAL A 12 -3.54 -1.03 6.63
N LEU A 13 -2.99 0.19 6.64
CA LEU A 13 -3.18 1.16 5.55
C LEU A 13 -2.64 0.65 4.22
N LEU A 14 -1.46 0.04 4.22
CA LEU A 14 -0.85 -0.55 3.02
C LEU A 14 -1.71 -1.71 2.49
N THR A 15 -2.20 -2.57 3.38
CA THR A 15 -3.07 -3.70 3.03
C THR A 15 -4.39 -3.23 2.44
N ILE A 16 -5.08 -2.28 3.10
CA ILE A 16 -6.32 -1.68 2.59
C ILE A 16 -6.07 -1.03 1.22
N TYR A 17 -4.95 -0.31 1.07
CA TYR A 17 -4.57 0.30 -0.18
C TYR A 17 -4.43 -0.74 -1.29
N ILE A 18 -3.71 -1.84 -1.06
CA ILE A 18 -3.53 -2.93 -2.05
C ILE A 18 -4.89 -3.55 -2.42
N VAL A 19 -5.74 -3.83 -1.44
CA VAL A 19 -7.08 -4.41 -1.66
C VAL A 19 -7.97 -3.49 -2.48
N LEU A 20 -8.05 -2.21 -2.11
CA LEU A 20 -8.80 -1.20 -2.87
C LEU A 20 -8.24 -1.07 -4.29
N THR A 21 -6.93 -1.06 -4.44
CA THR A 21 -6.25 -0.96 -5.73
C THR A 21 -6.61 -2.11 -6.65
N LEU A 22 -6.58 -3.35 -6.15
CA LEU A 22 -7.01 -4.53 -6.92
C LEU A 22 -8.51 -4.45 -7.26
N PHE A 23 -9.34 -4.04 -6.31
CA PHE A 23 -10.79 -3.93 -6.54
C PHE A 23 -11.12 -2.91 -7.64
N TYR A 24 -10.54 -1.70 -7.54
CA TYR A 24 -10.69 -0.68 -8.57
C TYR A 24 -10.12 -1.17 -9.90
N ARG A 25 -8.99 -1.87 -9.91
CA ARG A 25 -8.39 -2.37 -11.14
C ARG A 25 -9.31 -3.36 -11.86
N LEU A 26 -9.92 -4.30 -11.14
CA LEU A 26 -10.86 -5.26 -11.72
C LEU A 26 -12.11 -4.59 -12.29
N LYS A 27 -12.64 -3.58 -11.58
CA LYS A 27 -13.78 -2.78 -12.05
C LYS A 27 -13.43 -1.93 -13.27
N PHE A 28 -12.27 -1.27 -13.24
CA PHE A 28 -11.83 -0.34 -14.28
C PHE A 28 -11.45 -1.06 -15.57
N GLU A 29 -10.81 -2.24 -15.48
CA GLU A 29 -10.47 -3.05 -16.65
C GLU A 29 -11.73 -3.58 -17.36
N ASN A 30 -12.79 -3.88 -16.61
CA ASN A 30 -14.06 -4.38 -17.15
C ASN A 30 -14.89 -3.30 -17.89
N GLU A 31 -14.77 -2.03 -17.50
CA GLU A 31 -15.62 -0.95 -18.03
C GLU A 31 -14.91 -0.05 -19.05
N ALA A 32 -13.60 0.18 -18.90
CA ALA A 32 -12.95 1.30 -19.57
C ALA A 32 -12.18 0.96 -20.86
N GLY A 33 -12.17 -0.30 -21.32
CA GLY A 33 -11.47 -0.69 -22.56
C GLY A 33 -10.00 -0.21 -22.56
N VAL A 34 -9.34 -0.37 -21.43
CA VAL A 34 -8.08 0.30 -21.10
C VAL A 34 -6.97 -0.19 -22.03
N SER A 35 -6.31 0.74 -22.74
CA SER A 35 -5.15 0.40 -23.56
C SER A 35 -3.95 -0.03 -22.69
N ALA A 36 -3.06 -0.86 -23.24
CA ALA A 36 -1.90 -1.40 -22.52
C ALA A 36 -1.03 -0.31 -21.86
N ILE A 37 -0.90 0.85 -22.51
CA ILE A 37 -0.13 2.00 -22.01
C ILE A 37 -0.81 2.61 -20.78
N GLN A 38 -2.14 2.79 -20.81
CA GLN A 38 -2.88 3.33 -19.67
C GLN A 38 -2.79 2.40 -18.45
N SER A 39 -2.89 1.08 -18.66
CA SER A 39 -2.73 0.08 -17.58
C SER A 39 -1.35 0.16 -16.95
N LEU A 40 -0.30 0.38 -17.76
CA LEU A 40 1.07 0.51 -17.30
C LEU A 40 1.29 1.80 -16.48
N VAL A 41 0.78 2.94 -16.95
CA VAL A 41 0.86 4.22 -16.24
C VAL A 41 0.11 4.17 -14.90
N ILE A 42 -1.09 3.59 -14.89
CA ILE A 42 -1.89 3.40 -13.68
C ILE A 42 -1.14 2.49 -12.70
N GLY A 43 -0.58 1.36 -13.17
CA GLY A 43 0.24 0.47 -12.35
C GLY A 43 1.45 1.16 -11.73
N LEU A 44 2.18 1.97 -12.50
CA LEU A 44 3.30 2.77 -12.00
C LEU A 44 2.87 3.78 -10.94
N CYS A 45 1.76 4.49 -11.17
CA CYS A 45 1.22 5.45 -10.21
C CYS A 45 0.80 4.77 -8.89
N LEU A 46 0.20 3.58 -9.00
CA LEU A 46 -0.21 2.78 -7.85
C LEU A 46 0.96 2.29 -6.99
N ILE A 47 2.13 2.07 -7.58
CA ILE A 47 3.35 1.72 -6.83
C ILE A 47 4.03 2.99 -6.29
N ALA A 48 4.02 4.08 -7.06
CA ALA A 48 4.65 5.34 -6.68
C ALA A 48 3.99 5.99 -5.45
N MET A 49 2.67 5.90 -5.28
CA MET A 49 1.94 6.42 -4.11
C MET A 49 2.45 5.85 -2.77
N PRO A 50 2.38 4.52 -2.52
CA PRO A 50 2.87 3.92 -1.29
C PRO A 50 4.38 4.11 -1.13
N TRP A 51 5.14 4.12 -2.23
CA TRP A 51 6.59 4.39 -2.19
C TRP A 51 6.90 5.81 -1.66
N ALA A 52 6.19 6.82 -2.15
CA ALA A 52 6.33 8.20 -1.66
C ALA A 52 5.95 8.32 -0.18
N LEU A 53 4.87 7.67 0.24
CA LEU A 53 4.41 7.64 1.63
C LEU A 53 5.41 6.98 2.59
N ILE A 54 6.10 5.91 2.14
CA ILE A 54 7.19 5.26 2.88
C ILE A 54 8.41 6.20 2.95
N LYS A 55 8.79 6.82 1.82
CA LYS A 55 9.97 7.69 1.73
C LYS A 55 9.83 8.97 2.55
N LEU A 56 8.62 9.50 2.66
CA LEU A 56 8.29 10.65 3.51
C LEU A 56 8.23 10.30 5.01
N LYS A 57 8.52 9.05 5.39
CA LYS A 57 8.40 8.52 6.77
C LYS A 57 7.01 8.72 7.40
N ILE A 58 5.98 8.96 6.58
CA ILE A 58 4.58 9.02 7.03
C ILE A 58 4.12 7.60 7.38
N LEU A 59 4.50 6.61 6.57
CA LEU A 59 4.31 5.20 6.85
C LEU A 59 5.67 4.57 7.18
N ASN A 60 5.80 4.00 8.38
CA ASN A 60 6.90 3.11 8.74
C ASN A 60 6.34 1.67 8.77
N PRO A 61 6.10 1.03 7.60
CA PRO A 61 5.59 -0.33 7.57
C PRO A 61 6.67 -1.27 8.12
N ASP A 62 6.32 -2.03 9.13
CA ASP A 62 7.16 -3.11 9.64
C ASP A 62 6.79 -4.36 8.83
N TYR A 63 7.13 -4.34 7.53
CA TYR A 63 6.87 -5.36 6.48
C TYR A 63 6.24 -6.68 6.98
N PHE A 64 4.95 -6.69 7.34
CA PHE A 64 4.20 -7.85 7.84
C PHE A 64 4.70 -8.51 9.15
N ASN A 65 5.27 -7.75 10.09
CA ASN A 65 5.59 -8.21 11.46
C ASN A 65 4.33 -8.49 12.31
N LEU A 66 3.14 -8.34 11.74
CA LEU A 66 1.88 -8.86 12.28
C LEU A 66 1.84 -10.40 12.34
N LEU A 67 2.55 -11.08 11.43
CA LEU A 67 2.53 -12.54 11.33
C LEU A 67 3.62 -13.24 12.16
N ASN A 68 4.57 -12.47 12.70
CA ASN A 68 5.62 -13.01 13.54
C ASN A 68 5.59 -12.28 14.89
N PRO A 69 4.87 -12.79 15.90
CA PRO A 69 4.97 -12.27 17.25
C PRO A 69 6.34 -12.66 17.84
N LYS A 70 7.43 -12.11 17.31
CA LYS A 70 8.74 -12.28 17.90
C LYS A 70 8.81 -11.38 19.13
N ASN A 71 8.57 -12.02 20.26
CA ASN A 71 8.83 -11.57 21.62
C ASN A 71 7.88 -10.49 22.13
N SER A 72 6.69 -10.95 22.52
CA SER A 72 6.19 -10.53 23.83
C SER A 72 7.31 -10.76 24.83
N LYS A 73 7.81 -9.66 25.40
CA LYS A 73 8.83 -9.66 26.44
C LYS A 73 8.56 -10.76 27.47
N GLN A 74 9.56 -11.57 27.74
CA GLN A 74 10.07 -11.63 29.10
C GLN A 74 11.44 -10.97 29.10
#